data_AF-A0A4Q3FT78-F1
#
_entry.id   AF-A0A4Q3FT78-F1
#
_cell.length_a   1.000
_cell.length_b   1.000
_cell.length_c   1.000
_cell.angle_alpha   90.00
_cell.angle_beta   90.00
_cell.angle_gamma   90.00
#
_symmetry.space_group_name_H-M   'P 1'
#
loop_
_entity.id
_entity.type
_entity.pdbx_description
1 polymer ?
#
loop_
_entity_poly.entity_id
_entity_poly.type
_entity_poly.pdbx_seq_one_letter_code
_entity_poly.pdbx_strand_id
1 'polypeptide(L)'
;MSKTTMFLLAGFAFASAATAEKPHNPPALFKKLLDCRAIADSAERLACYDQSVGALEEAEKKKDVVVVDRKEIQETKKTLFGFTLPKIGLFTGDKEDDKQEINEIQSTVESARMVKGGYWSLKLANDA
;
A
#
# COMPACT_ATOMS: atom_id res chain seq x y z
N MET A 1 33.93 -34.91 50.42
CA MET A 1 34.56 -33.59 50.31
C MET A 1 34.47 -33.15 48.86
N SER A 2 33.80 -32.00 48.59
CA SER A 2 33.90 -31.13 47.39
C SER A 2 33.76 -31.77 45.99
N LYS A 3 32.89 -31.34 45.07
CA LYS A 3 32.44 -29.97 44.75
C LYS A 3 31.18 -30.05 43.88
N THR A 4 30.15 -29.30 44.23
CA THR A 4 28.93 -29.10 43.43
C THR A 4 29.22 -28.04 42.36
N THR A 5 29.27 -28.44 41.08
CA THR A 5 29.39 -27.51 39.96
C THR A 5 28.00 -27.13 39.47
N MET A 6 27.58 -25.93 39.85
CA MET A 6 26.35 -25.26 39.44
C MET A 6 26.51 -24.78 37.99
N PHE A 7 25.81 -25.41 37.05
CA PHE A 7 25.75 -24.97 35.65
C PHE A 7 24.58 -23.99 35.49
N LEU A 8 24.91 -22.71 35.32
CA LEU A 8 23.97 -21.62 35.09
C LEU A 8 23.57 -21.66 33.60
N LEU A 9 22.41 -22.25 33.28
CA LEU A 9 21.81 -22.17 31.94
C LEU A 9 21.12 -20.80 31.79
N ALA A 10 21.77 -19.90 31.06
CA ALA A 10 21.17 -18.64 30.61
C ALA A 10 20.18 -18.94 29.47
N GLY A 11 18.89 -18.96 29.80
CA GLY A 11 17.81 -19.01 28.82
C GLY A 11 17.67 -17.68 28.09
N PHE A 12 18.10 -17.61 26.83
CA PHE A 12 17.79 -16.50 25.94
C PHE A 12 16.31 -16.61 25.52
N ALA A 13 15.44 -15.87 26.19
CA ALA A 13 14.07 -15.67 25.76
C ALA A 13 14.08 -14.76 24.52
N PHE A 14 13.94 -15.35 23.33
CA PHE A 14 13.60 -14.59 22.12
C PHE A 14 12.16 -14.08 22.28
N ALA A 15 12.02 -12.82 22.67
CA ALA A 15 10.75 -12.11 22.58
C ALA A 15 10.46 -11.86 21.09
N SER A 16 9.64 -12.71 20.47
CA SER A 16 9.01 -12.37 19.20
C SER A 16 8.14 -11.15 19.42
N ALA A 17 8.59 -9.99 18.93
CA ALA A 17 7.74 -8.83 18.76
C ALA A 17 6.67 -9.21 17.72
N ALA A 18 5.50 -9.63 18.18
CA ALA A 18 4.31 -9.69 17.35
C ALA A 18 3.95 -8.24 16.98
N THR A 19 4.21 -7.86 15.73
CA THR A 19 3.66 -6.62 15.18
C THR A 19 2.14 -6.77 15.21
N ALA A 20 1.50 -5.99 16.08
CA ALA A 20 0.06 -5.88 16.10
C ALA A 20 -0.37 -5.16 14.82
N GLU A 21 -0.88 -5.92 13.85
CA GLU A 21 -1.56 -5.37 12.67
C GLU A 21 -2.66 -4.42 13.17
N LYS A 22 -2.58 -3.15 12.75
CA LYS A 22 -3.63 -2.18 13.06
C LYS A 22 -4.90 -2.67 12.36
N PRO A 23 -6.04 -2.79 13.06
CA PRO A 23 -7.27 -3.24 12.43
C PRO A 23 -7.64 -2.27 11.30
N HIS A 24 -7.59 -2.75 10.06
CA HIS A 24 -8.07 -2.01 8.91
C HIS A 24 -9.59 -1.91 9.02
N ASN A 25 -10.10 -0.74 9.38
CA ASN A 25 -11.53 -0.50 9.50
C ASN A 25 -12.02 0.13 8.20
N PRO A 26 -12.78 -0.60 7.36
CA PRO A 26 -13.21 -0.09 6.07
C PRO A 26 -14.09 1.16 6.23
N PRO A 27 -14.11 2.06 5.23
CA PRO A 27 -15.00 3.21 5.24
C PRO A 27 -16.46 2.78 5.46
N ALA A 28 -17.21 3.56 6.25
CA ALA A 28 -18.60 3.25 6.57
C ALA A 28 -19.48 3.07 5.32
N LEU A 29 -19.22 3.83 4.25
CA LEU A 29 -19.90 3.68 2.96
C LEU A 29 -19.63 2.33 2.29
N PHE A 30 -18.39 1.86 2.33
CA PHE A 30 -18.03 0.54 1.82
C PHE A 30 -18.68 -0.57 2.64
N LYS A 31 -18.73 -0.43 3.97
CA LYS A 31 -19.43 -1.38 4.83
C LYS A 31 -20.93 -1.47 4.51
N LYS A 32 -21.62 -0.34 4.34
CA LYS A 32 -23.05 -0.32 3.97
C LYS A 32 -23.33 -1.09 2.67
N LEU A 33 -22.47 -0.92 1.67
CA LEU A 33 -22.58 -1.67 0.41
C LEU A 33 -22.46 -3.18 0.64
N LEU A 34 -21.51 -3.62 1.49
CA LEU A 34 -21.34 -5.03 1.82
C LEU A 34 -22.52 -5.59 2.62
N ASP A 35 -23.09 -4.79 3.53
CA ASP A 35 -24.23 -5.20 4.36
C ASP A 35 -25.48 -5.53 3.52
N CYS A 36 -25.64 -4.92 2.33
CA CYS A 36 -26.72 -5.26 1.39
C CYS A 36 -26.73 -6.75 1.00
N ARG A 37 -25.59 -7.46 1.06
CA ARG A 37 -25.53 -8.91 0.76
C ARG A 37 -26.35 -9.77 1.71
N ALA A 38 -26.56 -9.31 2.95
CA ALA A 38 -27.32 -10.05 3.95
C ALA A 38 -28.84 -10.03 3.70
N ILE A 39 -29.32 -9.16 2.81
CA ILE A 39 -30.74 -9.03 2.49
C ILE A 39 -31.18 -10.23 1.63
N ALA A 40 -32.17 -10.97 2.12
CA ALA A 40 -32.67 -12.18 1.47
C ALA A 40 -33.56 -11.87 0.26
N ASP A 41 -34.49 -10.91 0.42
CA ASP A 41 -35.37 -10.48 -0.66
C ASP A 41 -34.58 -9.79 -1.77
N SER A 42 -34.83 -10.19 -3.02
CA SER A 42 -34.05 -9.72 -4.16
C SER A 42 -34.36 -8.27 -4.53
N ALA A 43 -35.60 -7.82 -4.38
CA ALA A 43 -36.01 -6.46 -4.72
C ALA A 43 -35.49 -5.48 -3.67
N GLU A 44 -35.61 -5.81 -2.38
CA GLU A 44 -35.02 -5.02 -1.29
C GLU A 44 -33.49 -4.96 -1.40
N ARG A 45 -32.84 -6.07 -1.74
CA ARG A 45 -31.39 -6.11 -1.93
C ARG A 45 -30.93 -5.23 -3.08
N LEU A 46 -31.65 -5.25 -4.22
CA LEU A 46 -31.34 -4.39 -5.36
C LEU A 46 -31.48 -2.90 -4.99
N ALA A 47 -32.58 -2.52 -4.34
CA ALA A 47 -32.78 -1.15 -3.88
C ALA A 47 -31.68 -0.69 -2.90
N CYS A 48 -31.22 -1.57 -2.01
CA CYS A 48 -30.09 -1.30 -1.10
C CYS A 48 -28.78 -1.03 -1.86
N TYR A 49 -28.49 -1.84 -2.90
CA TYR A 49 -27.31 -1.63 -3.73
C TYR A 49 -27.38 -0.30 -4.48
N ASP A 50 -28.50 0.00 -5.14
CA ASP A 50 -28.66 1.23 -5.92
C ASP A 50 -28.46 2.48 -5.04
N GLN A 51 -29.04 2.47 -3.83
CA GLN A 51 -28.85 3.56 -2.86
C GLN A 51 -27.39 3.67 -2.38
N SER A 52 -26.76 2.54 -2.07
CA SER A 52 -25.38 2.52 -1.55
C SER A 52 -24.36 2.93 -2.61
N VAL A 53 -24.58 2.52 -3.87
CA VAL A 53 -23.75 2.92 -5.01
C VAL A 53 -23.91 4.41 -5.29
N GLY A 54 -25.13 4.95 -5.27
CA GLY A 54 -25.36 6.39 -5.42
C GLY A 54 -24.64 7.21 -4.34
N ALA A 55 -24.66 6.76 -3.08
CA ALA A 55 -23.93 7.40 -2.00
C ALA A 55 -22.40 7.34 -2.17
N LEU A 56 -21.87 6.22 -2.70
CA LEU A 56 -20.46 6.10 -3.04
C LEU A 56 -20.06 7.01 -4.20
N GLU A 57 -20.88 7.12 -5.24
CA GLU A 57 -20.66 8.02 -6.37
C GLU A 57 -20.63 9.48 -5.92
N GLU A 58 -21.55 9.90 -5.05
CA GLU A 58 -21.53 11.25 -4.48
C GLU A 58 -20.29 11.51 -3.62
N ALA A 59 -19.85 10.52 -2.84
CA ALA A 59 -18.64 10.64 -2.02
C ALA A 59 -17.37 10.71 -2.87
N GLU A 60 -17.32 9.97 -3.98
CA GLU A 60 -16.22 10.05 -4.95
C GLU A 60 -16.17 11.43 -5.62
N LYS A 61 -17.32 11.96 -6.07
CA LYS A 61 -17.41 13.33 -6.62
C LYS A 61 -16.95 14.40 -5.64
N LYS A 62 -17.23 14.21 -4.34
CA LYS A 62 -16.79 15.12 -3.25
C LYS A 62 -15.33 14.90 -2.83
N LYS A 63 -14.68 13.85 -3.34
CA LYS A 63 -13.34 13.40 -2.95
C LYS A 63 -13.25 12.93 -1.49
N ASP A 64 -14.38 12.55 -0.90
CA ASP A 64 -14.45 11.93 0.43
C ASP A 64 -14.01 10.45 0.37
N VAL A 65 -14.10 9.84 -0.81
CA VAL A 65 -13.63 8.48 -1.12
C VAL A 65 -12.87 8.51 -2.44
N VAL A 66 -11.78 7.74 -2.55
CA VAL A 66 -11.04 7.54 -3.79
C VAL A 66 -10.92 6.05 -4.04
N VAL A 67 -11.22 5.62 -5.27
CA VAL A 67 -11.00 4.24 -5.71
C VAL A 67 -9.67 4.18 -6.43
N VAL A 68 -8.84 3.23 -6.05
CA VAL A 68 -7.45 3.13 -6.51
C VAL A 68 -7.22 1.73 -7.08
N ASP A 69 -6.78 1.65 -8.34
CA ASP A 69 -6.32 0.39 -8.93
C ASP A 69 -4.87 0.11 -8.50
N ARG A 70 -4.60 -1.10 -8.03
CA ARG A 70 -3.26 -1.48 -7.56
C ARG A 70 -2.21 -1.43 -8.68
N LYS A 71 -2.56 -1.77 -9.92
CA LYS A 71 -1.66 -1.68 -11.07
C LYS A 71 -1.30 -0.23 -11.38
N GLU A 72 -2.28 0.66 -11.35
CA GLU A 72 -2.07 2.10 -11.55
C GLU A 72 -1.11 2.68 -10.49
N ILE A 73 -1.27 2.27 -9.22
CA ILE A 73 -0.33 2.64 -8.15
C ILE A 73 1.09 2.16 -8.45
N GLN A 74 1.23 0.92 -8.92
CA GLN A 74 2.56 0.35 -9.22
C GLN A 74 3.22 1.06 -10.40
N GLU A 75 2.47 1.37 -11.47
CA GLU A 75 2.98 2.15 -12.61
C GLU A 75 3.36 3.57 -12.20
N THR A 76 2.50 4.24 -11.43
CA THR A 76 2.77 5.57 -10.89
C THR A 76 4.03 5.57 -10.01
N LYS A 77 4.19 4.56 -9.14
CA LYS A 77 5.42 4.40 -8.33
C LYS A 77 6.67 4.20 -9.20
N LYS A 78 6.59 3.51 -10.34
CA LYS A 78 7.74 3.33 -11.26
C LYS A 78 8.15 4.64 -11.93
N THR A 79 7.18 5.41 -12.43
CA THR A 79 7.45 6.72 -13.04
C THR A 79 7.98 7.74 -12.04
N LEU A 80 7.61 7.60 -10.76
CA LEU A 80 8.09 8.47 -9.68
C LEU A 80 9.38 7.95 -9.02
N PHE A 81 10.04 6.93 -9.58
CA PHE A 81 11.30 6.40 -9.06
C PHE A 81 12.39 7.47 -9.09
N GLY A 82 13.06 7.68 -7.96
CA GLY A 82 14.08 8.73 -7.79
C GLY A 82 13.52 10.11 -7.41
N PHE A 83 12.19 10.30 -7.38
CA PHE A 83 11.56 11.49 -6.84
C PHE A 83 11.17 11.27 -5.37
N THR A 84 11.48 12.24 -4.50
CA THR A 84 11.05 12.20 -3.09
C THR A 84 9.59 12.64 -3.00
N LEU A 85 8.67 11.69 -2.83
CA LEU A 85 7.25 12.00 -2.69
C LEU A 85 6.91 12.49 -1.26
N PRO A 86 6.02 13.50 -1.13
CA PRO A 86 5.41 13.81 0.15
C PRO A 86 4.68 12.58 0.68
N LYS A 87 4.77 12.32 2.00
CA LYS A 87 4.07 11.22 2.66
C LYS A 87 2.57 11.50 2.78
N ILE A 88 1.89 11.51 1.64
CA ILE A 88 0.43 11.47 1.57
C ILE A 88 0.04 9.99 1.53
N GLY A 89 -0.76 9.55 2.50
CA GLY A 89 -1.12 8.13 2.72
C GLY A 89 -1.89 7.43 1.58
N LEU A 90 -1.97 8.05 0.41
CA LEU A 90 -2.47 7.48 -0.83
C LEU A 90 -1.38 6.69 -1.60
N PHE A 91 -0.11 7.06 -1.45
CA PHE A 91 1.00 6.49 -2.22
C PHE A 91 2.06 5.78 -1.36
N THR A 92 2.07 6.07 -0.06
CA THR A 92 2.88 5.38 0.96
C THR A 92 1.91 4.67 1.89
N GLY A 93 1.75 3.36 1.71
CA GLY A 93 1.03 2.53 2.68
C GLY A 93 1.73 2.57 4.03
N ASP A 94 1.02 2.21 5.10
CA ASP A 94 1.62 2.07 6.43
C ASP A 94 2.83 1.11 6.36
N LYS A 95 3.76 1.25 7.32
CA LYS A 95 5.13 0.68 7.41
C LYS A 95 5.34 -0.82 7.06
N GLU A 96 4.30 -1.60 6.80
CA GLU A 96 4.40 -2.95 6.23
C GLU A 96 4.45 -2.98 4.69
N ASP A 97 3.98 -1.91 4.03
CA ASP A 97 4.08 -1.71 2.57
C ASP A 97 5.46 -1.21 2.11
N ASP A 98 6.42 -1.00 3.02
CA ASP A 98 7.84 -0.78 2.70
C ASP A 98 8.42 -1.97 1.89
N LYS A 99 7.80 -3.16 1.98
CA LYS A 99 8.14 -4.31 1.12
C LYS A 99 7.68 -4.16 -0.34
N GLN A 100 6.82 -3.20 -0.63
CA GLN A 100 6.28 -2.88 -1.95
C GLN A 100 6.74 -1.49 -2.43
N GLU A 101 7.76 -0.93 -1.78
CA GLU A 101 8.50 0.21 -2.29
C GLU A 101 9.32 -0.25 -3.49
N ILE A 102 9.21 0.46 -4.61
CA ILE A 102 9.96 0.13 -5.82
C ILE A 102 11.39 0.60 -5.59
N ASN A 103 12.24 -0.32 -5.12
CA ASN A 103 13.65 -0.07 -4.85
C ASN A 103 14.55 -0.21 -6.08
N GLU A 104 14.02 -0.85 -7.13
CA GLU A 104 14.72 -1.09 -8.38
C GLU A 104 13.74 -1.02 -9.55
N ILE A 105 14.16 -0.36 -10.63
CA ILE A 105 13.47 -0.40 -11.91
C ILE A 105 14.39 -1.02 -12.96
N GLN A 106 13.86 -1.95 -13.75
CA GLN A 106 14.53 -2.48 -14.93
C GLN A 106 13.91 -1.83 -16.17
N SER A 107 14.72 -1.08 -16.92
CA SER A 107 14.31 -0.43 -18.16
C SER A 107 15.46 -0.44 -19.18
N THR A 108 15.15 -0.07 -20.42
CA THR A 108 16.11 0.08 -21.51
C THR A 108 16.52 1.54 -21.64
N VAL A 109 17.81 1.82 -21.78
CA VAL A 109 18.28 3.19 -22.08
C VAL A 109 17.95 3.51 -23.53
N GLU A 110 17.08 4.50 -23.74
CA GLU A 110 16.70 4.98 -25.08
C GLU A 110 17.75 5.95 -25.64
N SER A 111 18.33 6.80 -24.78
CA SER A 111 19.45 7.66 -25.17
C SER A 111 20.35 8.01 -23.99
N ALA A 112 21.61 8.30 -24.30
CA ALA A 112 22.61 8.78 -23.35
C ALA A 112 23.39 9.94 -23.97
N ARG A 113 23.50 11.06 -23.26
CA ARG A 113 24.28 12.22 -23.71
C ARG A 113 25.08 12.83 -22.57
N MET A 114 26.28 13.32 -22.90
CA MET A 114 27.07 14.12 -21.95
C MET A 114 26.48 15.52 -21.82
N VAL A 115 26.40 15.99 -20.58
CA VAL A 115 26.08 17.38 -20.22
C VAL A 115 27.33 18.06 -19.63
N LYS A 116 27.30 19.39 -19.54
CA LYS A 116 28.45 20.18 -19.09
C LYS A 116 28.90 19.73 -17.69
N GLY A 117 30.21 19.69 -17.47
CA GLY A 117 30.79 19.30 -16.18
C GLY A 117 31.04 17.80 -16.02
N GLY A 118 30.96 17.01 -17.09
CA GLY A 118 31.28 15.57 -17.06
C GLY A 118 30.11 14.68 -16.61
N TYR A 119 28.93 15.24 -16.44
CA TYR A 119 27.72 14.50 -16.10
C TYR A 119 27.09 13.83 -17.33
N TRP A 120 26.35 12.76 -17.10
CA TRP A 120 25.55 12.07 -18.12
C TRP A 120 24.07 12.29 -17.86
N SER A 121 23.33 12.55 -18.94
CA SER A 121 21.87 12.54 -18.97
C SER A 121 21.44 11.28 -19.72
N LEU A 122 20.72 10.40 -19.03
CA LEU A 122 20.14 9.18 -19.58
C LEU A 122 18.64 9.40 -19.76
N LYS A 123 18.09 8.94 -20.88
CA LYS A 123 16.64 8.82 -21.07
C LYS A 123 16.31 7.32 -21.08
N LEU A 124 15.42 6.91 -20.19
CA LEU A 124 14.92 5.53 -20.13
C LEU A 124 13.69 5.39 -21.03
N ALA A 125 13.47 4.20 -21.58
CA ALA A 125 12.26 3.88 -22.33
C ALA A 125 11.02 3.94 -21.42
N ASN A 126 9.87 4.30 -22.00
CA ASN A 126 8.57 4.46 -21.32
C ASN A 126 8.49 5.61 -20.29
N ASP A 127 9.23 6.70 -20.52
CA ASP A 127 9.16 7.96 -19.76
C ASP A 127 9.28 7.80 -18.22
N ALA A 128 10.40 7.23 -17.77
CA ALA A 128 10.86 7.36 -16.38
C ALA A 128 11.82 8.55 -16.24
#